data_AF-A0A939XT34-F1
#
_entry.id   AF-A0A939XT34-F1
#
_cell.length_a   1.000
_cell.length_b   1.000
_cell.length_c   1.000
_cell.angle_alpha   90.00
_cell.angle_beta   90.00
_cell.angle_gamma   90.00
#
_symmetry.space_group_name_H-M   'P 1'
#
loop_
_entity.id
_entity.type
_entity.pdbx_description
1 polymer ?
#
loop_
_entity_poly.entity_id
_entity_poly.type
_entity_poly.pdbx_seq_one_letter_code
_entity_poly.pdbx_strand_id
1 'polypeptide(L)'
;MITKVWFENGRIFIDTDKGHVYSRPLEAFPLLKDATESQRNRFEIGMFADEIHWTEIDEDIALESFLINKEADYDNDTAKIFEQHPNADISDVAKRVGIHKTLLQKYIYGINKPSQERFDKIVRAIGNTYKPVSKTIA
;
A
#
# COMPACT_ATOMS: atom_id res chain seq x y z
N MET A 1 14.02 -8.04 -17.91
CA MET A 1 13.53 -6.70 -18.28
C MET A 1 12.02 -6.75 -18.42
N ILE A 2 11.33 -5.67 -18.09
CA ILE A 2 9.89 -5.48 -18.29
C ILE A 2 9.63 -5.28 -19.78
N THR A 3 8.70 -6.05 -20.36
CA THR A 3 8.30 -5.94 -21.77
C THR A 3 6.88 -5.45 -21.94
N LYS A 4 6.04 -5.63 -20.92
CA LYS A 4 4.63 -5.23 -20.94
C LYS A 4 4.16 -4.91 -19.52
N VAL A 5 3.28 -3.92 -19.39
CA VAL A 5 2.55 -3.60 -18.15
C VAL A 5 1.07 -3.51 -18.49
N TRP A 6 0.20 -4.07 -17.64
CA TRP A 6 -1.25 -3.90 -17.76
C TRP A 6 -1.94 -3.99 -16.41
N PHE A 7 -3.20 -3.55 -16.38
CA PHE A 7 -4.03 -3.56 -15.18
C PHE A 7 -5.29 -4.36 -15.42
N GLU A 8 -5.64 -5.22 -14.47
CA GLU A 8 -6.86 -6.03 -14.54
C GLU A 8 -7.26 -6.46 -13.13
N ASN A 9 -8.56 -6.50 -12.84
CA ASN A 9 -9.12 -7.02 -11.58
C ASN A 9 -8.47 -6.43 -10.31
N GLY A 10 -8.17 -5.13 -10.31
CA GLY A 10 -7.54 -4.45 -9.16
C GLY A 10 -6.06 -4.78 -8.97
N ARG A 11 -5.38 -5.29 -10.00
CA ARG A 11 -3.96 -5.66 -9.98
C ARG A 11 -3.19 -4.94 -11.07
N ILE A 12 -1.89 -4.84 -10.84
CA ILE A 12 -0.89 -4.53 -11.87
C ILE A 12 -0.15 -5.81 -12.23
N PHE A 13 0.08 -5.99 -13.52
CA PHE A 13 0.81 -7.12 -14.08
C PHE A 13 1.99 -6.61 -14.90
N ILE A 14 3.06 -7.40 -14.91
CA ILE A 14 4.18 -7.22 -15.82
C ILE A 14 4.47 -8.52 -16.55
N ASP A 15 4.88 -8.41 -17.81
CA ASP A 15 5.57 -9.48 -18.53
C ASP A 15 7.06 -9.13 -18.62
N THR A 16 7.89 -10.15 -18.69
CA THR A 16 9.34 -10.00 -18.78
C THR A 16 9.89 -10.60 -20.06
N ASP A 17 11.06 -10.14 -20.47
CA ASP A 17 11.86 -10.70 -21.58
C ASP A 17 12.15 -12.21 -21.44
N LYS A 18 12.02 -12.76 -20.22
CA LYS A 18 12.14 -14.19 -19.93
C LYS A 18 10.81 -14.95 -20.03
N GLY A 19 9.72 -14.30 -20.42
CA GLY A 19 8.38 -14.88 -20.53
C GLY A 19 7.71 -15.15 -19.19
N HIS A 20 8.20 -14.56 -18.09
CA HIS A 20 7.55 -14.64 -16.79
C HIS A 20 6.56 -13.49 -16.62
N VAL A 21 5.35 -13.84 -16.19
CA VAL A 21 4.33 -12.88 -15.76
C VAL A 21 4.34 -12.77 -14.24
N TYR A 22 4.49 -11.55 -13.74
CA TYR A 22 4.34 -11.23 -12.32
C TYR A 22 3.12 -10.32 -12.12
N SER A 23 2.52 -10.38 -10.92
CA SER A 23 1.40 -9.51 -10.59
C SER A 23 1.38 -9.16 -9.13
N ARG A 24 0.85 -7.98 -8.81
CA ARG A 24 0.60 -7.54 -7.43
C ARG A 24 -0.74 -6.80 -7.31
N PRO A 25 -1.40 -6.86 -6.14
CA PRO A 25 -2.59 -6.07 -5.89
C PRO A 25 -2.25 -4.57 -5.88
N LEU A 26 -3.15 -3.71 -6.34
CA LEU A 26 -2.94 -2.26 -6.35
C LEU A 26 -2.73 -1.68 -4.94
N GLU A 27 -3.22 -2.34 -3.89
CA GLU A 27 -2.95 -2.03 -2.49
C GLU A 27 -1.44 -2.00 -2.17
N ALA A 28 -0.61 -2.74 -2.92
CA ALA A 28 0.84 -2.68 -2.79
C ALA A 28 1.42 -1.32 -3.21
N PHE A 29 0.69 -0.56 -4.03
CA PHE A 29 1.06 0.73 -4.63
C PHE A 29 -0.10 1.74 -4.46
N PRO A 30 -0.31 2.30 -3.26
CA PRO A 30 -1.49 3.11 -2.98
C PRO A 30 -1.72 4.31 -3.91
N LEU A 31 -0.66 4.92 -4.46
CA LEU A 31 -0.85 6.00 -5.46
C LEU A 31 -1.49 5.47 -6.74
N LEU A 32 -1.11 4.27 -7.21
CA LEU A 32 -1.78 3.61 -8.34
C LEU A 32 -3.20 3.13 -7.99
N LYS A 33 -3.45 2.70 -6.75
CA LYS A 33 -4.80 2.34 -6.29
C LYS A 33 -5.74 3.54 -6.35
N ASP A 34 -5.27 4.69 -5.87
CA ASP A 34 -6.02 5.95 -5.84
C ASP A 34 -6.10 6.63 -7.23
N ALA A 35 -5.19 6.29 -8.16
CA ALA A 35 -5.17 6.85 -9.52
C ALA A 35 -6.37 6.46 -10.38
N THR A 36 -6.76 7.35 -11.28
CA THR A 36 -7.74 7.04 -12.34
C THR A 36 -7.17 6.01 -13.32
N GLU A 37 -8.04 5.34 -14.08
CA GLU A 37 -7.60 4.43 -15.14
C GLU A 37 -6.73 5.14 -16.18
N SER A 38 -7.10 6.35 -16.58
CA SER A 38 -6.31 7.15 -17.52
C SER A 38 -4.92 7.50 -16.98
N GLN A 39 -4.80 7.81 -15.68
CA GLN A 39 -3.49 8.03 -15.05
C GLN A 39 -2.68 6.73 -14.99
N ARG A 40 -3.30 5.61 -14.59
CA ARG A 40 -2.64 4.30 -14.54
C ARG A 40 -2.10 3.87 -15.90
N ASN A 41 -2.81 4.15 -16.99
CA ASN A 41 -2.38 3.77 -18.34
C ASN A 41 -1.36 4.74 -18.98
N ARG A 42 -1.00 5.85 -18.31
CA ARG A 42 0.04 6.80 -18.75
C ARG A 42 1.34 6.57 -17.98
N PHE A 43 1.95 5.42 -18.23
CA PHE A 43 3.25 5.05 -17.68
C PHE A 43 4.33 5.03 -18.75
N GLU A 44 5.58 5.10 -18.32
CA GLU A 44 6.76 4.85 -19.12
C GLU A 44 7.58 3.71 -18.50
N ILE A 45 8.08 2.79 -19.32
CA ILE A 45 9.06 1.80 -18.88
C ILE A 45 10.43 2.48 -18.95
N GLY A 46 11.18 2.43 -17.85
CA GLY A 46 12.49 3.07 -17.75
C GLY A 46 13.48 2.55 -18.80
N MET A 47 14.56 3.30 -19.03
CA MET A 47 15.54 3.02 -20.09
C MET A 47 16.13 1.59 -20.03
N PHE A 48 16.34 1.06 -18.82
CA PHE A 48 16.87 -0.28 -18.60
C PHE A 48 15.78 -1.35 -18.40
N ALA A 49 14.50 -0.94 -18.48
CA ALA A 49 13.34 -1.79 -18.31
C ALA A 49 13.36 -2.61 -17.00
N ASP A 50 13.87 -1.99 -15.93
CA ASP A 50 13.89 -2.48 -14.55
C ASP A 50 12.97 -1.64 -13.64
N GLU A 51 12.34 -0.58 -14.17
CA GLU A 51 11.37 0.25 -13.46
C GLU A 51 10.24 0.74 -14.37
N ILE A 52 9.13 1.15 -13.76
CA ILE A 52 7.99 1.79 -14.41
C ILE A 52 7.72 3.11 -13.69
N HIS A 53 7.64 4.19 -14.47
CA HIS A 53 7.44 5.55 -13.96
C HIS A 53 6.06 6.09 -14.37
N TRP A 54 5.38 6.77 -13.43
CA TRP A 54 4.17 7.54 -13.66
C TRP A 54 4.36 9.01 -13.25
N THR A 55 4.66 9.88 -14.22
CA THR A 55 4.93 11.31 -13.96
C THR A 55 3.77 12.06 -13.30
N GLU A 56 2.52 11.75 -13.68
CA GLU A 56 1.36 12.50 -13.17
C GLU A 56 1.05 12.27 -11.69
N ILE A 57 1.43 11.10 -11.15
CA ILE A 57 1.19 10.75 -9.75
C ILE A 57 2.49 10.64 -8.95
N ASP A 58 3.63 10.93 -9.57
CA ASP A 58 4.96 10.88 -8.97
C ASP A 58 5.25 9.51 -8.30
N GLU A 59 5.01 8.43 -9.04
CA GLU A 59 5.23 7.05 -8.57
C GLU A 59 6.22 6.33 -9.49
N ASP A 60 7.18 5.66 -8.85
CA ASP A 60 8.15 4.77 -9.48
C ASP A 60 8.02 3.36 -8.87
N ILE A 61 7.97 2.34 -9.73
CA ILE A 61 7.92 0.95 -9.30
C ILE A 61 9.01 0.15 -10.00
N ALA A 62 9.99 -0.28 -9.22
CA ALA A 62 11.02 -1.20 -9.66
C ALA A 62 10.48 -2.63 -9.86
N LEU A 63 11.03 -3.36 -10.83
CA LEU A 63 10.76 -4.76 -11.14
C LEU A 63 10.82 -5.63 -9.89
N GLU A 64 11.79 -5.40 -9.01
CA GLU A 64 12.00 -6.16 -7.77
C GLU A 64 10.77 -6.12 -6.85
N SER A 65 9.97 -5.05 -6.92
CA SER A 65 8.73 -4.91 -6.14
C SER A 65 7.71 -6.00 -6.47
N PHE A 66 7.76 -6.56 -7.69
CA PHE A 66 6.89 -7.64 -8.16
C PHE A 66 7.34 -9.02 -7.72
N LEU A 67 8.57 -9.17 -7.20
CA LEU A 67 9.08 -10.44 -6.66
C LEU A 67 8.52 -10.74 -5.25
N ILE A 68 7.88 -9.76 -4.62
CA ILE A 68 7.23 -9.92 -3.32
C ILE A 68 5.86 -10.57 -3.50
N ASN A 69 5.70 -11.78 -2.95
CA ASN A 69 4.43 -12.49 -2.95
C ASN A 69 3.61 -12.18 -1.69
N LYS A 70 3.01 -10.98 -1.65
CA LYS A 70 2.10 -10.59 -0.55
C LYS A 70 0.83 -9.98 -1.09
N GLU A 71 -0.30 -10.51 -0.64
CA GLU A 71 -1.63 -10.02 -0.98
C GLU A 71 -2.15 -9.03 0.07
N ALA A 72 -3.19 -8.27 -0.29
CA ALA A 72 -3.88 -7.40 0.65
C ALA A 72 -4.65 -8.24 1.67
N ASP A 73 -4.63 -7.81 2.93
CA ASP A 73 -5.34 -8.45 4.03
C ASP A 73 -5.94 -7.39 4.94
N TYR A 74 -7.24 -7.18 4.82
CA TYR A 74 -7.98 -6.20 5.60
C TYR A 74 -8.35 -6.71 7.00
N ASP A 75 -8.14 -8.00 7.32
CA ASP A 75 -8.33 -8.53 8.68
C ASP A 75 -7.10 -8.23 9.56
N ASN A 76 -6.84 -6.94 9.79
CA ASN A 76 -5.73 -6.47 10.61
C ASN A 76 -6.16 -5.35 11.57
N ASP A 77 -5.39 -5.17 12.65
CA ASP A 77 -5.75 -4.21 13.70
C ASP A 77 -5.78 -2.75 13.20
N THR A 78 -4.99 -2.40 12.17
CA THR A 78 -4.99 -1.03 11.63
C THR A 78 -6.27 -0.79 10.85
N ALA A 79 -6.69 -1.72 9.99
CA ALA A 79 -7.97 -1.64 9.28
C ALA A 79 -9.15 -1.51 10.25
N LYS A 80 -9.21 -2.38 11.26
CA LYS A 80 -10.28 -2.40 12.28
C LYS A 80 -10.44 -1.07 12.99
N ILE A 81 -9.34 -0.39 13.31
CA ILE A 81 -9.42 0.92 13.96
C ILE A 81 -10.00 1.98 13.02
N PHE A 82 -9.60 2.00 11.75
CA PHE A 82 -10.18 2.93 10.77
C PHE A 82 -11.66 2.63 10.48
N GLU A 83 -12.05 1.36 10.48
CA GLU A 83 -13.47 0.95 10.38
C GLU A 83 -14.30 1.45 11.57
N GLN A 84 -13.74 1.39 12.79
CA GLN A 84 -14.39 1.90 14.00
C GLN A 84 -14.42 3.43 14.08
N HIS A 85 -13.55 4.11 13.31
CA HIS A 85 -13.43 5.56 13.29
C HIS A 85 -13.57 6.07 11.85
N PRO A 86 -14.76 5.96 11.22
CA PRO A 86 -14.96 6.32 9.82
C PRO A 86 -14.71 7.82 9.52
N ASN A 87 -14.72 8.66 10.55
CA ASN A 87 -14.40 10.10 10.44
C ASN A 87 -12.90 10.40 10.51
N ALA A 88 -12.04 9.40 10.72
CA ALA A 88 -10.60 9.57 10.79
C ALA A 88 -10.02 9.78 9.39
N ASP A 89 -9.49 10.98 9.13
CA ASP A 89 -8.80 11.26 7.87
C ASP A 89 -7.41 10.62 7.85
N ILE A 90 -7.17 9.73 6.89
CA ILE A 90 -5.90 9.00 6.75
C ILE A 90 -4.71 9.97 6.59
N SER A 91 -4.91 11.09 5.90
CA SER A 91 -3.82 12.04 5.63
C SER A 91 -3.45 12.84 6.88
N ASP A 92 -4.43 13.28 7.66
CA ASP A 92 -4.23 13.90 8.97
C ASP A 92 -3.58 12.95 9.97
N VAL A 93 -4.07 11.70 10.06
CA VAL A 93 -3.47 10.68 10.93
C VAL A 93 -2.01 10.42 10.54
N ALA A 94 -1.72 10.24 9.25
CA ALA A 94 -0.34 10.05 8.77
C ALA A 94 0.58 11.21 9.17
N LYS A 95 0.10 12.46 9.02
CA LYS A 95 0.82 13.68 9.44
C LYS A 95 1.10 13.69 10.95
N ARG A 96 0.09 13.40 11.78
CA ARG A 96 0.23 13.34 13.26
C ARG A 96 1.19 12.25 13.73
N VAL A 97 1.21 11.10 13.04
CA VAL A 97 2.11 9.98 13.34
C VAL A 97 3.53 10.24 12.83
N GLY A 98 3.69 11.14 11.84
CA GLY A 98 4.97 11.44 11.21
C GLY A 98 5.40 10.38 10.20
N ILE A 99 4.46 9.84 9.42
CA ILE A 99 4.72 8.85 8.35
C ILE A 99 4.08 9.28 7.03
N HIS A 100 4.57 8.75 5.92
CA HIS A 100 3.93 8.94 4.61
C HIS A 100 2.52 8.32 4.61
N LYS A 101 1.57 9.02 3.97
CA LYS A 101 0.19 8.54 3.77
C LYS A 101 0.15 7.16 3.13
N THR A 102 0.95 6.92 2.10
CA THR A 102 1.01 5.63 1.39
C THR A 102 1.50 4.50 2.30
N LEU A 103 2.40 4.78 3.24
CA LEU A 103 2.82 3.78 4.22
C LEU A 103 1.68 3.42 5.19
N LEU A 104 0.90 4.42 5.63
CA LEU A 104 -0.28 4.18 6.46
C LEU A 104 -1.36 3.40 5.70
N GLN A 105 -1.62 3.74 4.43
CA GLN A 105 -2.50 2.97 3.55
C GLN A 105 -2.03 1.51 3.43
N LYS A 106 -0.72 1.26 3.24
CA LYS A 106 -0.17 -0.12 3.22
C LYS A 106 -0.36 -0.87 4.54
N TYR A 107 -0.43 -0.18 5.68
CA TYR A 107 -0.80 -0.81 6.96
C TYR A 107 -2.27 -1.16 7.01
N ILE A 108 -3.14 -0.23 6.60
CA ILE A 108 -4.60 -0.46 6.51
C ILE A 108 -4.88 -1.65 5.59
N TYR A 109 -4.21 -1.74 4.45
CA TYR A 109 -4.39 -2.82 3.48
C TYR A 109 -3.67 -4.14 3.83
N GLY A 110 -2.99 -4.21 4.98
CA GLY A 110 -2.25 -5.41 5.42
C GLY A 110 -0.98 -5.73 4.64
N ILE A 111 -0.64 -4.95 3.60
CA ILE A 111 0.59 -5.11 2.80
C ILE A 111 1.83 -4.96 3.68
N ASN A 112 1.83 -4.00 4.59
CA ASN A 112 2.86 -3.84 5.59
C ASN A 112 2.26 -4.04 6.98
N LYS A 113 3.10 -4.37 7.97
CA LYS A 113 2.71 -4.43 9.38
C LYS A 113 3.44 -3.32 10.14
N PRO A 114 2.74 -2.43 10.87
CA PRO A 114 3.41 -1.46 11.73
C PRO A 114 4.08 -2.19 12.91
N SER A 115 5.14 -1.60 13.46
CA SER A 115 5.62 -2.00 14.79
C SER A 115 4.57 -1.66 15.86
N GLN A 116 4.68 -2.25 17.04
CA GLN A 116 3.76 -1.94 18.15
C GLN A 116 3.79 -0.44 18.49
N GLU A 117 4.98 0.16 18.59
CA GLU A 117 5.12 1.60 18.86
C GLU A 117 4.43 2.44 17.79
N ARG A 118 4.55 2.06 16.51
CA ARG A 118 3.91 2.78 15.41
C ARG A 118 2.39 2.62 15.44
N PHE A 119 1.90 1.43 15.74
CA PHE A 119 0.48 1.16 15.91
C PHE A 119 -0.10 2.00 17.06
N ASP A 120 0.56 2.06 18.21
CA ASP A 120 0.13 2.88 19.34
C ASP A 120 0.08 4.38 18.99
N LYS A 121 1.01 4.87 18.16
CA LYS A 121 0.95 6.25 17.63
C LYS A 121 -0.25 6.46 16.71
N ILE A 122 -0.55 5.51 15.81
CA ILE A 122 -1.72 5.58 14.92
C ILE A 122 -3.00 5.66 15.74
N VAL A 123 -3.15 4.76 16.71
CA VAL A 123 -4.28 4.75 17.66
C VAL A 123 -4.44 6.10 18.36
N ARG A 124 -3.36 6.62 18.96
CA ARG A 124 -3.38 7.90 19.69
C ARG A 124 -3.74 9.07 18.76
N ALA A 125 -3.29 9.05 17.52
CA ALA A 125 -3.57 10.08 16.54
C ALA A 125 -5.05 10.11 16.11
N ILE A 126 -5.73 8.95 16.13
CA ILE A 126 -7.15 8.80 15.79
C ILE A 126 -8.06 9.25 16.93
N GLY A 127 -7.75 8.91 18.18
CA GLY A 127 -8.52 9.37 19.34
C GLY A 127 -8.44 8.45 20.56
N ASN A 128 -8.38 9.04 21.74
CA ASN A 128 -8.26 8.38 23.04
C ASN A 128 -9.35 7.32 23.30
N THR A 129 -9.02 6.03 23.12
CA THR A 129 -8.92 4.98 24.15
C THR A 129 -8.74 3.62 23.47
N TYR A 130 -7.51 3.24 23.16
CA TYR A 130 -7.18 1.81 23.10
C TYR A 130 -6.75 1.39 24.51
N LYS A 131 -7.61 0.65 25.20
CA LYS A 131 -7.14 -0.24 26.26
C LYS A 131 -6.73 -1.53 25.56
N PRO A 132 -5.43 -1.89 25.53
CA PRO A 132 -5.07 -3.24 25.14
C PRO A 132 -5.85 -4.20 26.04
N VAL A 133 -6.51 -5.21 25.45
CA VAL A 133 -7.03 -6.33 26.22
C VAL A 133 -5.81 -6.99 26.86
N SER A 134 -5.59 -6.68 28.14
CA SER A 134 -4.62 -7.37 28.97
C SER A 134 -4.98 -8.84 28.89
N LYS A 135 -4.07 -9.65 28.34
CA LYS A 135 -4.09 -11.09 28.58
C LYS A 135 -3.94 -11.28 30.09
N THR A 136 -5.05 -11.49 30.77
CA THR A 136 -5.05 -12.09 32.10
C THR A 136 -4.47 -13.48 31.91
N ILE A 137 -3.20 -13.64 32.28
CA ILE A 137 -2.63 -14.95 32.57
C ILE A 137 -3.15 -15.25 33.97
N ALA A 138 -4.15 -16.13 34.03
CA ALA A 138 -4.53 -16.84 35.24
C ALA A 138 -3.53 -17.97 35.50
#